data_AF-J9D2W0-F1
#
_entry.id   AF-J9D2W0-F1
#
_cell.length_a   1.000
_cell.length_b   1.000
_cell.length_c   1.000
_cell.angle_alpha   90.00
_cell.angle_beta   90.00
_cell.angle_gamma   90.00
#
_symmetry.space_group_name_H-M   'P 1'
#
loop_
_entity.id
_entity.type
_entity.pdbx_description
1 polymer ?
#
loop_
_entity_poly.entity_id
_entity_poly.type
_entity_poly.pdbx_seq_one_letter_code
_entity_poly.pdbx_strand_id
1 'polypeptide(L)'
;MEYQRQNYEFFIKQHTLTKQNIKHLIRLCGKSPTEEQIANLREIPENFEDFQELLNTFEIKLTKQDMYDQLSALTGGTSITKHELVNILNSKKKLSEKDMESFLNMLQFDDEYVSIKEIVNLLFDEIDGQL
;
A
#
# COMPACT_ATOMS: atom_id res chain seq x y z
N MET A 1 -2.11 8.82 -11.78
CA MET A 1 -3.08 9.93 -11.77
C MET A 1 -4.51 9.42 -11.67
N GLU A 2 -4.98 8.53 -12.55
CA GLU A 2 -6.37 8.06 -12.53
C GLU A 2 -6.79 7.34 -11.23
N TYR A 3 -5.92 6.49 -10.67
CA TYR A 3 -6.14 5.84 -9.37
C TYR A 3 -6.33 6.82 -8.19
N GLN A 4 -5.53 7.91 -8.16
CA GLN A 4 -5.60 8.92 -7.09
C GLN A 4 -6.91 9.72 -7.19
N ARG A 5 -7.34 10.05 -8.41
CA ARG A 5 -8.61 10.74 -8.67
C ARG A 5 -9.80 9.87 -8.27
N GLN A 6 -9.79 8.58 -8.61
CA GLN A 6 -10.83 7.63 -8.19
C GLN A 6 -10.95 7.55 -6.66
N ASN A 7 -9.83 7.43 -5.96
CA ASN A 7 -9.82 7.38 -4.49
C ASN A 7 -10.33 8.69 -3.87
N TYR A 8 -9.91 9.85 -4.40
CA TYR A 8 -10.38 11.16 -3.96
C TYR A 8 -11.90 11.30 -4.13
N GLU A 9 -12.41 11.04 -5.34
CA GLU A 9 -13.83 11.15 -5.65
C GLU A 9 -14.69 10.19 -4.83
N PHE A 10 -14.22 8.96 -4.62
CA PHE A 10 -14.88 7.99 -3.77
C PHE A 10 -14.98 8.50 -2.33
N PHE A 11 -13.89 9.05 -1.81
CA PHE A 11 -13.81 9.54 -0.44
C PHE A 11 -14.74 10.74 -0.19
N ILE A 12 -14.69 11.77 -1.05
CA ILE A 12 -15.48 13.00 -0.87
C ILE A 12 -16.99 12.77 -1.04
N LYS A 13 -17.40 11.69 -1.72
CA LYS A 13 -18.81 11.27 -1.81
C LYS A 13 -19.34 10.72 -0.49
N GLN A 14 -18.46 10.19 0.37
CA GLN A 14 -18.85 9.56 1.65
C GLN A 14 -18.51 10.44 2.86
N HIS A 15 -17.50 11.29 2.75
CA HIS A 15 -16.93 12.05 3.86
C HIS A 15 -16.54 13.47 3.45
N THR A 16 -16.80 14.45 4.30
CA THR A 16 -16.20 15.78 4.17
C THR A 16 -14.71 15.70 4.53
N LEU A 17 -13.83 16.29 3.72
CA LEU A 17 -12.40 16.28 3.97
C LEU A 17 -12.06 17.11 5.22
N THR A 18 -11.34 16.53 6.17
CA THR A 18 -10.94 17.17 7.44
C THR A 18 -9.49 16.78 7.79
N LYS A 19 -8.83 17.52 8.69
CA LYS A 19 -7.48 17.16 9.18
C LYS A 19 -7.39 15.74 9.73
N GLN A 20 -8.47 15.23 10.32
CA GLN A 20 -8.49 13.89 10.90
C GLN A 20 -8.56 12.78 9.86
N ASN A 21 -9.21 13.03 8.72
CA ASN A 21 -9.50 11.99 7.73
C ASN A 21 -8.68 12.14 6.44
N ILE A 22 -8.04 13.30 6.21
CA ILE A 22 -7.15 13.52 5.06
C ILE A 22 -5.97 12.54 5.09
N LYS A 23 -5.48 12.20 6.29
CA LYS A 23 -4.47 11.16 6.48
C LYS A 23 -4.89 9.82 5.88
N HIS A 24 -6.16 9.45 6.06
CA HIS A 24 -6.70 8.21 5.51
C HIS A 24 -6.72 8.28 3.98
N LEU A 25 -7.19 9.40 3.40
CA LEU A 25 -7.21 9.58 1.95
C LEU A 25 -5.81 9.56 1.33
N ILE A 26 -4.83 10.22 1.96
CA ILE A 26 -3.42 10.20 1.54
C ILE A 26 -2.89 8.75 1.54
N ARG A 27 -3.23 7.95 2.55
CA ARG A 27 -2.89 6.52 2.65
C ARG A 27 -3.53 5.67 1.56
N LEU A 28 -4.81 5.91 1.24
CA LEU A 28 -5.46 5.25 0.12
C LEU A 28 -4.74 5.51 -1.20
N CYS A 29 -4.10 6.68 -1.34
CA CYS A 29 -3.30 7.02 -2.50
C CYS A 29 -1.85 6.48 -2.46
N GLY A 30 -1.50 5.62 -1.49
CA GLY A 30 -0.20 4.95 -1.40
C GLY A 30 0.91 5.79 -0.77
N LYS A 31 0.57 6.80 0.03
CA LYS A 31 1.51 7.66 0.76
C LYS A 31 1.32 7.51 2.27
N SER A 32 2.39 7.49 3.06
CA SER A 32 2.27 7.46 4.53
C SER A 32 2.82 8.74 5.17
N PRO A 33 1.98 9.78 5.34
CA PRO A 33 2.36 11.00 6.02
C PRO A 33 2.50 10.75 7.53
N THR A 34 3.48 11.40 8.16
CA THR A 34 3.66 11.37 9.62
C THR A 34 2.59 12.22 10.32
N GLU A 35 2.37 11.99 11.61
CA GLU A 35 1.47 12.84 12.42
C GLU A 35 1.91 14.32 12.40
N GLU A 36 3.22 14.56 12.45
CA GLU A 36 3.80 15.91 12.38
C GLU A 36 3.51 16.58 11.02
N GLN A 37 3.65 15.84 9.91
CA GLN A 37 3.32 16.33 8.58
C GLN A 37 1.83 16.67 8.45
N ILE A 38 0.94 15.85 9.01
CA ILE A 38 -0.52 16.12 9.04
C ILE A 38 -0.85 17.32 9.94
N ALA A 39 -0.22 17.42 11.12
CA ALA A 39 -0.42 18.54 12.03
C ALA A 39 0.01 19.87 11.41
N ASN A 40 1.11 19.86 10.65
CA ASN A 40 1.67 21.02 9.96
C ASN A 40 0.94 21.40 8.66
N LEU A 41 -0.11 20.66 8.26
CA LEU A 41 -0.98 21.07 7.16
C LEU A 41 -1.60 22.44 7.48
N ARG A 42 -1.27 23.45 6.67
CA ARG A 42 -1.84 24.80 6.81
C ARG A 42 -3.30 24.82 6.39
N GLU A 43 -3.62 24.15 5.30
CA GLU A 43 -4.94 24.18 4.66
C GLU A 43 -5.37 22.76 4.28
N ILE A 44 -6.69 22.56 4.25
CA ILE A 44 -7.29 21.32 3.75
C ILE A 44 -7.60 21.53 2.27
N PRO A 45 -7.18 20.61 1.39
CA PRO A 45 -7.47 20.71 -0.04
C PRO A 45 -8.97 20.87 -0.30
N GLU A 46 -9.33 21.86 -1.11
CA GLU A 46 -10.74 22.12 -1.45
C GLU A 46 -11.17 21.34 -2.69
N ASN A 47 -10.22 21.03 -3.57
CA ASN A 47 -10.43 20.30 -4.81
C ASN A 47 -9.35 19.21 -5.02
N PHE A 48 -9.51 18.44 -6.10
CA PHE A 48 -8.59 17.35 -6.40
C PHE A 48 -7.20 17.86 -6.76
N GLU A 49 -7.09 19.00 -7.45
CA GLU A 49 -5.84 19.59 -7.88
C GLU A 49 -4.99 19.99 -6.66
N ASP A 50 -5.58 20.68 -5.68
CA ASP A 50 -4.94 21.01 -4.39
C ASP A 50 -4.52 19.74 -3.65
N PHE A 51 -5.37 18.72 -3.66
CA PHE A 51 -5.08 17.45 -3.01
C PHE A 51 -3.91 16.74 -3.69
N GLN A 52 -3.84 16.79 -5.03
CA GLN A 52 -2.77 16.17 -5.80
C GLN A 52 -1.44 16.87 -5.54
N GLU A 53 -1.42 18.21 -5.48
CA GLU A 53 -0.23 18.97 -5.09
C GLU A 53 0.23 18.58 -3.69
N LEU A 54 -0.69 18.53 -2.73
CA LEU A 54 -0.39 18.08 -1.39
C LEU A 54 0.16 16.66 -1.37
N LEU A 55 -0.46 15.73 -2.11
CA LEU A 55 -0.07 14.33 -2.21
C LEU A 55 1.36 14.17 -2.76
N ASN A 56 1.77 15.06 -3.66
CA ASN A 56 3.12 15.09 -4.23
C ASN A 56 4.18 15.54 -3.22
N THR A 57 3.81 16.25 -2.15
CA THR A 57 4.73 16.62 -1.06
C THR A 57 5.10 15.44 -0.15
N PHE A 58 4.30 14.36 -0.18
CA PHE A 58 4.57 13.17 0.61
C PHE A 58 5.41 12.16 -0.18
N GLU A 59 6.42 11.61 0.47
CA GLU A 59 7.15 10.47 -0.06
C GLU A 59 6.23 9.24 -0.15
N ILE A 60 6.48 8.39 -1.15
CA ILE A 60 5.90 7.04 -1.16
C ILE A 60 6.61 6.26 -0.06
N LYS A 61 5.99 6.22 1.12
CA LYS A 61 6.33 5.27 2.18
C LYS A 61 5.12 4.39 2.39
N LEU A 62 5.13 3.20 1.81
CA LEU A 62 4.27 2.13 2.32
C LEU A 62 4.88 1.71 3.65
N THR A 63 4.11 1.68 4.74
CA THR A 63 4.58 1.06 5.98
C THR A 63 4.35 -0.46 5.92
N LYS A 64 5.06 -1.23 6.77
CA LYS A 64 4.79 -2.67 6.95
C LYS A 64 3.30 -2.91 7.21
N GLN A 65 2.68 -2.07 8.06
CA GLN A 65 1.25 -2.18 8.38
C GLN A 65 0.35 -1.87 7.17
N ASP A 66 0.63 -0.81 6.41
CA ASP A 66 -0.19 -0.47 5.24
C ASP A 66 -0.13 -1.59 4.18
N MET A 67 1.05 -2.20 3.98
CA MET A 67 1.20 -3.34 3.07
C MET A 67 0.45 -4.57 3.58
N TYR A 68 0.52 -4.84 4.88
CA TYR A 68 -0.22 -5.92 5.53
C TYR A 68 -1.73 -5.76 5.35
N ASP A 69 -2.26 -4.55 5.62
CA ASP A 69 -3.68 -4.27 5.50
C ASP A 69 -4.16 -4.41 4.05
N GLN A 70 -3.36 -3.92 3.08
CA GLN A 70 -3.69 -4.05 1.66
C GLN A 70 -3.68 -5.49 1.16
N LEU A 71 -2.67 -6.27 1.52
CA LEU A 71 -2.58 -7.69 1.13
C LEU A 71 -3.66 -8.51 1.82
N SER A 72 -3.98 -8.22 3.08
CA SER A 72 -5.04 -8.91 3.83
C SER A 72 -6.42 -8.62 3.23
N ALA A 73 -6.68 -7.36 2.84
CA ALA A 73 -7.91 -6.99 2.15
C ALA A 73 -8.03 -7.64 0.76
N LEU A 74 -6.91 -7.79 0.04
CA LEU A 74 -6.87 -8.39 -1.30
C LEU A 74 -7.13 -9.91 -1.27
N THR A 75 -6.61 -10.59 -0.26
CA THR A 75 -6.68 -12.05 -0.11
C THR A 75 -7.90 -12.50 0.71
N GLY A 76 -8.57 -11.57 1.40
CA GLY A 76 -9.71 -11.88 2.26
C GLY A 76 -9.32 -12.58 3.56
N GLY A 77 -8.04 -12.54 3.96
CA GLY A 77 -7.55 -13.27 5.13
C GLY A 77 -6.15 -12.84 5.59
N THR A 78 -5.53 -13.66 6.43
CA THR A 78 -4.16 -13.42 6.95
C THR A 78 -3.11 -14.33 6.30
N SER A 79 -3.54 -15.19 5.39
CA SER A 79 -2.75 -16.20 4.70
C SER A 79 -3.22 -16.31 3.26
N ILE A 80 -2.32 -16.71 2.37
CA ILE A 80 -2.59 -16.87 0.95
C ILE A 80 -1.95 -18.17 0.46
N THR A 81 -2.60 -18.86 -0.48
CA THR A 81 -1.99 -20.02 -1.13
C THR A 81 -0.89 -19.60 -2.10
N LYS A 82 0.08 -20.49 -2.33
CA LYS A 82 1.12 -20.29 -3.36
C LYS A 82 0.53 -19.97 -4.74
N HIS A 83 -0.54 -20.65 -5.13
CA HIS A 83 -1.21 -20.43 -6.41
C HIS A 83 -1.85 -19.04 -6.52
N GLU A 84 -2.56 -18.58 -5.48
CA GLU A 84 -3.13 -17.23 -5.44
C GLU A 84 -2.03 -16.16 -5.46
N LEU A 85 -0.93 -16.37 -4.73
CA LEU A 85 0.20 -15.46 -4.73
C LEU A 85 0.80 -15.31 -6.13
N VAL A 86 1.03 -16.43 -6.83
CA VAL A 86 1.52 -16.43 -8.22
C VAL A 86 0.57 -15.68 -9.14
N ASN A 87 -0.75 -15.84 -8.98
CA ASN A 87 -1.74 -15.12 -9.78
C ASN A 87 -1.70 -13.61 -9.51
N ILE A 88 -1.59 -13.20 -8.24
CA ILE A 88 -1.47 -11.79 -7.85
C ILE A 88 -0.21 -11.18 -8.46
N LEU A 89 0.94 -11.84 -8.30
CA LEU A 89 2.23 -11.39 -8.84
C LEU A 89 2.21 -11.25 -10.37
N ASN A 90 1.45 -12.12 -11.08
CA ASN A 90 1.33 -12.06 -12.53
C ASN A 90 0.29 -11.05 -13.06
N SER A 91 -0.57 -10.49 -12.20
CA SER A 91 -1.77 -9.75 -12.63
C SER A 91 -1.53 -8.32 -13.13
N LYS A 92 -0.47 -7.62 -12.67
CA LYS A 92 -0.27 -6.17 -12.97
C LYS A 92 1.05 -5.79 -13.60
N LYS A 93 2.12 -6.55 -13.32
CA LYS A 93 3.44 -6.40 -13.94
C LYS A 93 4.08 -7.77 -13.93
N LYS A 94 4.42 -8.30 -15.11
CA LYS A 94 5.08 -9.59 -15.21
C LYS A 94 6.46 -9.48 -14.56
N LEU A 95 6.60 -10.00 -13.34
CA LEU A 95 7.91 -10.36 -12.81
C LEU A 95 8.52 -11.36 -13.78
N SER A 96 9.85 -11.34 -13.93
CA SER A 96 10.50 -12.41 -14.69
C SER A 96 10.29 -13.74 -13.96
N GLU A 97 10.25 -14.85 -14.71
CA GLU A 97 10.09 -16.18 -14.09
C GLU A 97 11.16 -16.43 -13.02
N LYS A 98 12.39 -15.94 -13.27
CA LYS A 98 13.50 -16.02 -12.32
C LYS A 98 13.28 -15.22 -11.05
N ASP A 99 12.80 -13.97 -11.16
CA ASP A 99 12.55 -13.14 -9.97
C ASP A 99 11.39 -13.69 -9.15
N MET A 100 10.36 -14.21 -9.84
CA MET A 100 9.23 -14.86 -9.19
C MET A 100 9.66 -16.14 -8.46
N GLU A 101 10.44 -17.00 -9.10
CA GLU A 101 10.96 -18.23 -8.48
C GLU A 101 11.87 -17.91 -7.30
N SER A 102 12.75 -16.91 -7.43
CA SER A 102 13.60 -16.45 -6.33
C SER A 102 12.76 -15.95 -5.15
N PHE A 103 11.75 -15.15 -5.40
CA PHE A 103 10.85 -14.63 -4.37
C PHE A 103 10.08 -15.75 -3.65
N LEU A 104 9.51 -16.70 -4.41
CA LEU A 104 8.79 -17.84 -3.85
C LEU A 104 9.72 -18.73 -3.01
N ASN A 105 10.98 -18.91 -3.41
CA ASN A 105 11.94 -19.72 -2.66
C ASN A 105 12.36 -19.09 -1.33
N MET A 106 12.18 -17.78 -1.16
CA MET A 106 12.47 -17.10 0.11
C MET A 106 11.33 -17.21 1.13
N LEU A 107 10.13 -17.60 0.70
CA LEU A 107 8.96 -17.77 1.56
C LEU A 107 8.91 -19.20 2.13
N GLN A 108 8.53 -19.31 3.39
CA GLN A 108 8.24 -20.57 4.07
C GLN A 108 6.76 -20.90 3.92
N PHE A 109 6.49 -21.91 3.09
CA PHE A 109 5.14 -22.43 2.92
C PHE A 109 4.87 -23.53 3.94
N ASP A 110 3.75 -23.41 4.65
CA ASP A 110 3.16 -24.47 5.47
C ASP A 110 1.94 -25.02 4.71
N ASP A 111 2.06 -26.27 4.22
CA ASP A 111 1.02 -26.95 3.43
C ASP A 111 0.43 -26.10 2.28
N GLU A 112 1.30 -25.48 1.46
CA GLU A 112 0.97 -24.56 0.35
C GLU A 112 0.48 -23.15 0.75
N TYR A 113 0.37 -22.85 2.04
CA TYR A 113 0.01 -21.52 2.54
C TYR A 113 1.21 -20.75 3.02
N VAL A 114 1.18 -19.43 2.85
CA VAL A 114 2.13 -18.50 3.46
C VAL A 114 1.38 -17.40 4.18
N SER A 115 1.91 -16.95 5.32
CA SER A 115 1.30 -15.84 6.04
C SER A 115 1.59 -14.50 5.36
N ILE A 116 0.61 -13.60 5.32
CA ILE A 116 0.80 -12.26 4.76
C ILE A 116 1.86 -11.49 5.55
N LYS A 117 1.93 -11.72 6.85
CA LYS A 117 2.96 -11.14 7.72
C LYS A 117 4.37 -11.51 7.24
N GLU A 118 4.58 -12.75 6.82
CA GLU A 118 5.86 -13.22 6.32
C GLU A 118 6.22 -12.57 4.98
N ILE A 119 5.26 -12.50 4.06
CA ILE A 119 5.43 -11.78 2.78
C ILE A 119 5.82 -10.31 3.04
N VAL A 120 5.11 -9.63 3.95
CA VAL A 120 5.38 -8.23 4.29
C VAL A 120 6.74 -8.08 4.96
N ASN A 121 7.11 -8.98 5.87
CA ASN A 121 8.41 -8.94 6.50
C ASN A 121 9.52 -9.09 5.46
N LEU A 122 9.40 -10.04 4.54
CA LEU A 122 10.37 -10.25 3.48
C LEU A 122 10.57 -9.00 2.61
N LEU A 123 9.46 -8.39 2.18
CA LEU A 123 9.49 -7.20 1.33
C LEU A 123 10.10 -5.97 2.01
N PHE A 124 10.12 -5.92 3.34
CA PHE A 124 10.62 -4.75 4.09
C PHE A 124 11.95 -5.00 4.79
N ASP A 125 12.26 -6.24 5.18
CA ASP A 125 13.55 -6.57 5.79
C ASP A 125 14.69 -6.49 4.75
N GLU A 126 14.40 -6.69 3.45
CA GLU A 126 15.35 -6.36 2.36
C GLU A 126 15.56 -4.84 2.18
N ILE A 127 14.63 -4.00 2.64
CA ILE A 127 14.72 -2.53 2.51
C ILE A 127 15.54 -1.93 3.66
N ASP A 128 15.45 -2.48 4.88
CA ASP A 128 16.28 -2.08 6.02
C ASP A 128 17.74 -2.59 5.91
N GLY A 129 18.00 -3.59 5.06
CA GLY A 129 19.34 -4.16 4.82
C GLY A 129 20.24 -3.34 3.88
N GLN A 130 19.79 -2.20 3.37
CA GLN A 130 20.57 -1.27 2.54
C GLN A 130 20.60 0.13 3.18
N LEU A 131 21.19 0.25 4.37
CA LEU A 131 21.64 1.52 4.96
C LEU A 131 23.07 1.38 5.48
#